data_AF-A0A286C6G6-F1
#
_entry.id   AF-A0A286C6G6-F1
#
_cell.length_a   1.000
_cell.length_b   1.000
_cell.length_c   1.000
_cell.angle_alpha   90.00
_cell.angle_beta   90.00
_cell.angle_gamma   90.00
#
_symmetry.space_group_name_H-M   'P 1'
#
loop_
_entity.id
_entity.type
_entity.pdbx_description
1 polymer ?
#
loop_
_entity_poly.entity_id
_entity_poly.type
_entity_poly.pdbx_seq_one_letter_code
_entity_poly.pdbx_strand_id
1 'polypeptide(L)'
;MYRVGYPFWRVLGGVGVPLTLRVNVIRDGEVGVFIATSDDLRGLVCEADTIDELMKEVSFAVDDLIEAQIRNNSRMHKPVKDVRLSLA
;
A
#
# COMPACT_ATOMS: atom_id res chain seq x y z
N MET A 1 9.89 -9.52 11.82
CA MET A 1 8.87 -8.87 10.97
C MET A 1 9.54 -8.41 9.67
N TYR A 2 8.85 -8.48 8.54
CA TYR A 2 9.40 -8.08 7.22
C TYR A 2 8.77 -6.77 6.74
N ARG A 3 9.55 -5.86 6.15
CA ARG A 3 9.05 -4.52 5.82
C ARG A 3 8.21 -4.52 4.54
N VAL A 4 7.04 -3.89 4.58
CA VAL A 4 6.22 -3.61 3.39
C VAL A 4 7.02 -2.76 2.40
N GLY A 5 6.90 -3.03 1.10
CA GLY A 5 7.66 -2.33 0.06
C GLY A 5 9.00 -2.96 -0.32
N TYR A 6 9.56 -3.85 0.52
CA TYR A 6 10.77 -4.61 0.18
C TYR A 6 10.47 -5.80 -0.75
N PRO A 7 11.42 -6.27 -1.57
CA PRO A 7 11.17 -7.37 -2.51
C PRO A 7 10.46 -8.57 -1.87
N PHE A 8 9.48 -9.15 -2.58
CA PHE A 8 8.69 -10.32 -2.14
C PHE A 8 7.81 -10.13 -0.90
N TRP A 9 7.65 -8.91 -0.35
CA TRP A 9 6.83 -8.66 0.84
C TRP A 9 5.38 -9.19 0.71
N ARG A 10 4.79 -9.13 -0.50
CA ARG A 10 3.43 -9.63 -0.78
C ARG A 10 3.31 -11.15 -0.62
N VAL A 11 4.34 -11.89 -1.03
CA VAL A 11 4.37 -13.35 -0.90
C VAL A 11 4.52 -13.73 0.57
N LEU A 12 5.44 -13.07 1.27
CA LEU A 12 5.65 -13.28 2.71
C LEU A 12 4.38 -12.95 3.52
N GLY A 13 3.73 -11.83 3.22
CA GLY A 13 2.44 -11.48 3.82
C GLY A 13 1.35 -12.51 3.52
N GLY A 14 1.27 -13.00 2.28
CA GLY A 14 0.30 -14.01 1.87
C GLY A 14 0.45 -15.36 2.55
N VAL A 15 1.66 -15.72 3.01
CA VAL A 15 1.91 -16.96 3.80
C VAL A 15 1.87 -16.73 5.31
N GLY A 16 1.47 -15.54 5.77
CA GLY A 16 1.27 -15.22 7.19
C GLY A 16 2.53 -14.73 7.93
N VAL A 17 3.59 -14.33 7.23
CA VAL A 17 4.74 -13.69 7.90
C VAL A 17 4.32 -12.30 8.38
N PRO A 18 4.56 -11.94 9.66
CA PRO A 18 4.18 -10.64 10.18
C PRO A 18 4.99 -9.52 9.48
N LEU A 19 4.25 -8.52 8.97
CA LEU A 19 4.80 -7.39 8.23
C LEU A 19 4.96 -6.16 9.14
N THR A 20 5.88 -5.26 8.75
CA THR A 20 6.06 -3.95 9.38
C THR A 20 5.89 -2.85 8.33
N LEU A 21 5.17 -1.80 8.71
CA LEU A 21 4.89 -0.66 7.84
C LEU A 21 5.34 0.64 8.51
N ARG A 22 5.99 1.54 7.75
CA ARG A 22 6.24 2.90 8.20
C ARG A 22 5.12 3.83 7.74
N VAL A 23 4.51 4.55 8.66
CA VAL A 23 3.52 5.59 8.38
C VAL A 23 4.12 6.95 8.72
N ASN A 24 4.07 7.86 7.76
CA ASN A 24 4.47 9.26 7.92
C ASN A 24 3.22 10.07 8.27
N VAL A 25 3.27 10.81 9.38
CA VAL A 25 2.15 11.66 9.82
C VAL A 25 2.58 13.12 9.78
N ILE A 26 1.76 13.96 9.16
CA ILE A 26 1.95 15.41 9.06
C ILE A 26 0.69 16.07 9.59
N ARG A 27 0.83 17.16 10.35
CA ARG A 27 -0.31 17.99 10.75
C ARG A 27 -0.42 19.17 9.80
N ASP A 28 -1.57 19.33 9.18
CA ASP A 28 -1.90 20.50 8.37
C ASP A 28 -2.38 21.64 9.29
N GLY A 29 -1.65 22.75 9.29
CA GLY A 29 -1.96 23.90 10.14
C GLY A 29 -3.07 24.80 9.61
N GLU A 30 -3.41 24.71 8.33
CA GLU A 30 -4.46 25.54 7.70
C GLU A 30 -5.85 24.93 7.93
N VAL A 31 -5.95 23.61 7.86
CA VAL A 31 -7.22 22.87 8.04
C VAL A 31 -7.35 22.29 9.45
N GLY A 32 -6.22 22.09 10.15
CA GLY A 32 -6.19 21.58 11.52
C GLY A 32 -6.21 20.06 11.67
N VAL A 33 -6.12 19.32 10.55
CA VAL A 33 -6.18 17.85 10.50
C VAL A 33 -4.79 17.21 10.51
N PHE A 34 -4.74 15.93 10.88
CA PHE A 34 -3.56 15.08 10.70
C PHE A 34 -3.73 14.24 9.45
N ILE A 35 -2.66 14.11 8.67
CA ILE A 35 -2.61 13.36 7.42
C ILE A 35 -1.56 12.26 7.57
N ALA A 36 -1.97 11.01 7.34
CA ALA A 36 -1.11 9.84 7.30
C ALA A 36 -0.85 9.40 5.86
N THR A 37 0.41 9.17 5.52
CA THR A 37 0.84 8.61 4.24
C THR A 37 1.91 7.54 4.45
N SER A 38 2.23 6.75 3.43
CA SER A 38 3.35 5.81 3.49
C SER A 38 4.03 5.63 2.14
N ASP A 39 5.35 5.68 2.14
CA ASP A 39 6.18 5.31 0.98
C ASP A 39 6.22 3.79 0.77
N ASP A 40 5.98 3.03 1.83
CA ASP A 40 6.06 1.57 1.84
C ASP A 40 4.76 0.95 1.28
N LEU A 41 3.60 1.53 1.62
CA LEU A 41 2.28 1.05 1.20
C LEU A 41 1.62 2.03 0.24
N ARG A 42 1.77 1.75 -1.06
CA ARG A 42 1.16 2.56 -2.11
C ARG A 42 -0.36 2.65 -1.93
N GLY A 43 -0.87 3.88 -1.92
CA GLY A 43 -2.29 4.17 -1.79
C GLY A 43 -2.75 4.47 -0.37
N LEU A 44 -1.87 4.35 0.63
CA LEU A 44 -2.19 4.77 1.99
C LEU A 44 -2.21 6.30 2.08
N VAL A 45 -3.40 6.86 2.20
CA VAL A 45 -3.66 8.26 2.54
C VAL A 45 -4.88 8.28 3.44
N CYS A 46 -4.72 8.74 4.68
CA CYS A 46 -5.81 8.91 5.64
C CYS A 46 -5.70 10.29 6.27
N GLU A 47 -6.83 10.88 6.64
CA GLU A 47 -6.89 12.15 7.36
C GLU A 47 -7.89 12.07 8.51
N ALA A 48 -7.60 12.77 9.61
CA ALA A 48 -8.50 12.87 10.74
C ALA A 48 -8.19 14.09 11.62
N ASP A 49 -9.17 14.52 12.41
CA ASP A 49 -9.05 15.68 13.32
C ASP A 49 -8.13 15.38 14.52
N THR A 50 -8.04 14.11 14.92
CA THR A 50 -7.25 13.67 16.07
C THR A 50 -6.33 12.51 15.71
N ILE A 51 -5.22 12.37 16.46
CA ILE A 51 -4.26 11.28 16.26
C ILE A 51 -4.92 9.92 16.51
N ASP A 52 -5.79 9.81 17.52
CA ASP A 52 -6.45 8.54 17.86
C ASP A 52 -7.40 8.08 16.76
N GLU A 53 -8.12 9.01 16.14
CA GLU A 53 -8.97 8.73 14.99
C GLU A 53 -8.13 8.38 13.76
N LEU A 54 -7.05 9.13 13.50
CA LEU A 54 -6.12 8.83 12.41
C LEU A 54 -5.55 7.41 12.52
N MET A 55 -5.20 6.98 13.74
CA MET A 55 -4.66 5.64 13.98
C MET A 55 -5.67 4.53 13.65
N LYS A 56 -6.96 4.75 13.92
CA LYS A 56 -8.03 3.81 13.56
C LYS A 56 -8.20 3.74 12.05
N GLU A 57 -8.32 4.89 11.40
CA GLU A 57 -8.47 4.99 9.95
C GLU A 57 -7.28 4.36 9.22
N VAL A 58 -6.06 4.64 9.67
CA VAL A 58 -4.84 4.01 9.14
C VAL A 58 -4.88 2.49 9.32
N SER A 59 -5.32 1.98 10.48
CA SER A 59 -5.41 0.53 10.71
C SER A 59 -6.35 -0.13 9.70
N PHE A 60 -7.55 0.41 9.51
CA PHE A 60 -8.52 -0.14 8.55
C PHE A 60 -8.01 -0.05 7.11
N ALA A 61 -7.46 1.11 6.72
CA ALA A 61 -6.94 1.30 5.37
C ALA A 61 -5.74 0.39 5.08
N VAL A 62 -4.87 0.15 6.07
CA VAL A 62 -3.71 -0.74 5.92
C VAL A 62 -4.15 -2.17 5.66
N ASP A 63 -5.13 -2.68 6.42
CA ASP A 63 -5.65 -4.04 6.25
C ASP A 63 -6.25 -4.24 4.84
N ASP A 64 -7.12 -3.31 4.42
CA ASP A 64 -7.76 -3.35 3.10
C ASP A 64 -6.74 -3.26 1.96
N LEU A 65 -5.76 -2.35 2.07
CA LEU A 65 -4.74 -2.16 1.04
C LEU A 65 -3.77 -3.35 0.95
N ILE A 66 -3.37 -3.93 2.09
CA ILE A 66 -2.52 -5.12 2.12
C ILE A 66 -3.27 -6.29 1.48
N GLU A 67 -4.52 -6.54 1.87
CA GLU A 67 -5.32 -7.62 1.29
C GLU A 67 -5.47 -7.42 -0.23
N ALA A 68 -5.84 -6.21 -0.66
CA ALA A 68 -6.01 -5.89 -2.07
C ALA A 68 -4.72 -6.11 -2.88
N GLN A 69 -3.55 -5.72 -2.36
CA GLN A 69 -2.28 -5.87 -3.05
C GLN A 69 -1.76 -7.32 -3.08
N ILE A 70 -2.01 -8.10 -2.03
CA ILE A 70 -1.70 -9.54 -2.00
C ILE A 70 -2.61 -10.28 -2.99
N ARG A 71 -3.92 -10.02 -2.97
CA ARG A 71 -4.90 -10.66 -3.85
C ARG A 71 -4.69 -10.30 -5.33
N ASN A 72 -4.27 -9.06 -5.63
CA ASN A 72 -4.00 -8.63 -7.00
C ASN A 72 -2.70 -9.21 -7.58
N ASN A 73 -1.80 -9.76 -6.75
CA ASN A 73 -0.61 -10.46 -7.24
C ASN A 73 -0.97 -11.67 -8.15
N SER A 74 -2.19 -12.21 -8.01
CA SER A 74 -2.69 -13.33 -8.79
C SER A 74 -3.16 -12.97 -10.21
N ARG A 75 -3.22 -11.68 -10.58
CA ARG A 75 -3.88 -11.21 -11.83
C ARG A 75 -2.95 -10.62 -12.90
N MET A 76 -1.63 -10.58 -12.72
CA MET A 76 -0.71 -10.07 -13.76
C MET A 76 0.26 -11.12 -14.27
N HIS A 77 -0.12 -11.73 -15.39
CA HIS A 77 0.71 -11.81 -16.61
C HIS A 77 -0.26 -11.99 -17.79
N LYS A 78 -0.74 -10.88 -18.38
CA LYS A 78 -1.04 -10.95 -19.82
C LYS A 78 0.31 -10.85 -20.51
N PRO A 79 0.84 -11.90 -21.14
CA PRO A 79 2.08 -11.78 -21.88
C PRO A 79 1.86 -10.72 -22.95
N VAL A 80 2.63 -9.63 -22.88
CA VAL A 80 2.71 -8.68 -23.98
C VAL A 80 3.47 -9.42 -25.08
N LYS A 81 2.74 -9.94 -26.07
CA LYS A 81 3.35 -10.46 -27.28
C LYS A 81 3.80 -9.23 -28.09
N ASP A 82 5.10 -9.00 -28.19
CA ASP A 82 5.66 -8.03 -29.13
C ASP A 82 5.32 -8.53 -30.55
N VAL A 83 4.36 -7.86 -31.21
CA VAL A 83 3.99 -8.16 -32.60
C VAL A 83 4.62 -7.07 -33.46
N ARG A 84 5.68 -7.42 -34.17
CA ARG A 84 6.31 -6.54 -35.17
C ARG A 84 5.77 -6.90 -36.54
N LEU A 85 5.16 -5.92 -37.21
CA LEU A 85 4.75 -6.02 -38.60
C LEU A 85 5.88 -5.46 -39.47
N SER A 86 6.46 -6.29 -40.34
CA SER A 86 7.33 -5.85 -41.43
C SER A 86 6.51 -5.83 -42.72
N LEU A 87 6.54 -4.71 -43.45
CA LEU A 87 6.00 -4.59 -44.79
C LEU A 87 7.10 -4.95 -45.81
N ALA A 88 6.71 -5.70 -46.85
CA ALA A 88 7.53 -6.05 -47.99
C ALA A 88 7.61 -4.90 -49.00
#